data_AF-I3TEG5-F1
#
_entry.id   AF-I3TEG5-F1
#
_cell.length_a   1.000
_cell.length_b   1.000
_cell.length_c   1.000
_cell.angle_alpha   90.00
_cell.angle_beta   90.00
_cell.angle_gamma   90.00
#
_symmetry.space_group_name_H-M   'P 1'
#
loop_
_entity.id
_entity.type
_entity.pdbx_description
1 polymer ?
#
loop_
_entity_poly.entity_id
_entity_poly.type
_entity_poly.pdbx_seq_one_letter_code
_entity_poly.pdbx_strand_id
1 'polypeptide(L)'
;MSEKKKRPLTVYLDEDLFSALAFLSEKEGYPSILDYVVKLIRERVEGVEKGGLEDSMKARIARIVQDELNKQLQVIENLRRQVAELYERVDYLTSVVEEIKSRAAEIPERRREKRKTGIERLREEKVVFESGLPKKLNRDAFFNYLRREGAVIIETSKERIAVDPDFWEDFKTRLFEKVATSNEDELRRALGDKGFMLFTKLRDDNQVIYDPVTKKWKNLVNVTG
;
A
#
# COMPACT_ATOMS: atom_id res chain seq x y z
N MET A 1 77.75 24.43 -23.97
CA MET A 1 77.04 24.26 -22.68
C MET A 1 76.71 25.65 -22.16
N SER A 2 75.43 26.05 -22.19
CA SER A 2 75.04 27.41 -21.81
C SER A 2 75.00 27.54 -20.29
N GLU A 3 75.86 28.39 -19.73
CA GLU A 3 75.84 28.73 -18.30
C GLU A 3 74.48 29.32 -17.89
N LYS A 4 73.87 28.75 -16.84
CA LYS A 4 72.62 29.27 -16.28
C LYS A 4 72.89 30.67 -15.71
N LYS A 5 72.15 31.68 -16.20
CA LYS A 5 72.23 33.06 -15.69
C LYS A 5 71.91 33.08 -14.19
N LYS A 6 72.90 33.42 -13.36
CA LYS A 6 72.70 33.66 -11.92
C LYS A 6 72.29 35.11 -11.69
N ARG A 7 71.38 35.36 -10.74
CA ARG A 7 70.96 36.70 -10.31
C ARG A 7 71.30 36.87 -8.83
N PRO A 8 71.82 38.03 -8.40
CA PRO A 8 72.10 38.28 -6.99
C PRO A 8 70.78 38.45 -6.21
N LEU A 9 70.71 37.84 -5.02
CA LEU A 9 69.65 38.05 -4.03
C LEU A 9 70.28 38.67 -2.79
N THR A 10 69.82 39.86 -2.41
CA THR A 10 70.25 40.54 -1.17
C THR A 10 69.09 40.52 -0.19
N VAL A 11 69.33 40.00 1.01
CA VAL A 11 68.33 39.92 2.09
C VAL A 11 68.93 40.60 3.30
N TYR A 12 68.16 41.47 3.94
CA TYR A 12 68.53 42.09 5.21
C TYR A 12 67.94 41.25 6.34
N LEU A 13 68.78 40.88 7.28
CA LEU A 13 68.42 40.11 8.48
C LEU A 13 68.82 40.92 9.70
N ASP A 14 68.03 40.82 10.76
CA ASP A 14 68.42 41.27 12.09
C ASP A 14 69.53 40.38 12.66
N GLU A 15 70.22 40.92 13.66
CA GLU A 15 71.45 40.34 14.21
C GLU A 15 71.19 39.02 14.96
N ASP A 16 70.01 38.87 15.55
CA ASP A 16 69.57 37.64 16.22
C ASP A 16 69.32 36.52 15.21
N LEU A 17 68.58 36.81 14.13
CA LEU A 17 68.34 35.83 13.05
C LEU A 17 69.62 35.46 12.31
N PHE A 18 70.52 36.41 12.08
CA PHE A 18 71.81 36.13 11.46
C PHE A 18 72.66 35.20 12.32
N SER A 19 72.73 35.47 13.63
CA SER A 19 73.47 34.64 14.60
C SER A 19 72.89 33.23 14.70
N ALA A 20 71.56 33.11 14.71
CA ALA A 20 70.90 31.80 14.71
C ALA A 20 71.19 31.00 13.43
N LEU A 21 71.18 31.64 12.26
CA LEU A 21 71.53 30.98 10.99
C LEU A 21 73.00 30.56 10.92
N ALA A 22 73.91 31.39 11.44
CA ALA A 22 75.33 31.05 11.55
C ALA A 22 75.52 29.78 12.37
N PHE A 23 74.95 29.75 13.57
CA PHE A 23 75.01 28.59 14.46
C PHE A 23 74.45 27.31 13.82
N LEU A 24 73.29 27.41 13.14
CA LEU A 24 72.69 26.28 12.45
C LEU A 24 73.53 25.79 11.26
N SER A 25 74.13 26.71 10.51
CA SER A 25 74.99 26.36 9.38
C SER A 25 76.24 25.60 9.83
N GLU A 26 76.88 26.02 10.92
CA GLU A 26 78.04 25.33 11.50
C GLU A 26 77.66 23.97 12.08
N LYS A 27 76.53 23.90 12.81
CA LYS A 27 76.02 22.67 13.40
C LYS A 27 75.70 21.60 12.35
N GLU A 28 75.18 22.01 11.20
CA GLU A 28 74.91 21.11 10.07
C GLU A 28 76.13 20.89 9.15
N GLY A 29 77.29 21.49 9.47
CA GLY A 29 78.56 21.26 8.79
C GLY A 29 78.71 21.99 7.46
N TYR A 30 77.98 23.09 7.25
CA TYR A 30 78.09 23.88 6.04
C TYR A 30 79.25 24.87 6.08
N PRO A 31 79.99 25.07 4.97
CA PRO A 31 81.14 25.99 4.94
C PRO A 31 80.75 27.47 5.02
N SER A 32 79.51 27.81 4.63
CA SER A 32 79.00 29.18 4.68
C SER A 32 77.49 29.22 4.92
N ILE A 33 77.03 30.31 5.52
CA ILE A 33 75.60 30.60 5.74
C ILE A 33 74.85 30.66 4.40
N LEU A 34 75.50 31.18 3.35
CA LEU A 34 74.89 31.27 2.02
C LEU A 34 74.61 29.89 1.42
N ASP A 35 75.55 28.95 1.55
CA ASP A 35 75.36 27.59 1.06
C ASP A 35 74.22 26.88 1.82
N TYR A 36 74.15 27.11 3.12
CA TYR A 36 73.06 26.62 3.97
C TYR A 36 71.70 27.19 3.56
N VAL A 37 71.61 28.51 3.36
CA VAL A 37 70.39 29.18 2.91
C VAL A 37 69.97 28.71 1.51
N VAL A 38 70.91 28.54 0.58
CA VAL A 38 70.62 28.00 -0.76
C VAL A 38 70.11 26.56 -0.67
N LYS A 39 70.65 25.74 0.24
CA LYS A 39 70.15 24.38 0.51
C LYS A 39 68.72 24.41 1.07
N LEU A 40 68.42 25.26 2.05
CA LEU A 40 67.07 25.40 2.60
C LEU A 40 66.06 25.87 1.55
N ILE A 41 66.44 26.84 0.73
CA ILE A 41 65.61 27.31 -0.39
C ILE A 41 65.40 26.16 -1.39
N ARG A 42 66.45 25.41 -1.73
CA ARG A 42 66.34 24.27 -2.63
C ARG A 42 65.45 23.17 -2.07
N GLU A 43 65.61 22.76 -0.81
CA GLU A 43 64.76 21.77 -0.15
C GLU A 43 63.30 22.21 -0.12
N ARG A 44 63.04 23.51 0.11
CA ARG A 44 61.67 24.02 0.11
C ARG A 44 61.07 24.10 -1.28
N VAL A 45 61.86 24.49 -2.29
CA VAL A 45 61.41 24.56 -3.68
C VAL A 45 61.21 23.16 -4.26
N GLU A 46 62.14 22.23 -4.01
CA GLU A 46 62.02 20.81 -4.40
C GLU A 46 60.91 20.08 -3.61
N GLY A 47 60.66 20.48 -2.36
CA GLY A 47 59.57 19.99 -1.51
C GLY A 47 58.19 20.52 -1.91
N VAL A 48 58.12 21.67 -2.58
CA VAL A 48 56.89 22.20 -3.19
C VAL A 48 56.62 21.55 -4.55
N GLU A 49 57.64 21.09 -5.27
CA GLU A 49 57.50 20.41 -6.57
C GLU A 49 57.15 18.91 -6.50
N LYS A 50 57.26 18.26 -5.33
CA LYS A 50 56.97 16.81 -5.18
C LYS A 50 55.63 16.52 -4.51
N GLY A 51 54.54 16.56 -5.29
CA GLY A 51 53.30 15.73 -5.30
C GLY A 51 52.65 15.08 -4.05
N GLY A 52 53.25 15.05 -2.86
CA GLY A 52 52.83 14.17 -1.75
C GLY A 52 51.48 14.51 -1.10
N LEU A 53 51.08 15.78 -1.08
CA LEU A 53 49.78 16.20 -0.55
C LEU A 53 48.64 16.01 -1.56
N GLU A 54 48.91 16.30 -2.84
CA GLU A 54 47.90 16.18 -3.89
C GLU A 54 47.65 14.72 -4.28
N ASP A 55 48.70 13.91 -4.38
CA ASP A 55 48.59 12.48 -4.72
C ASP A 55 47.97 11.67 -3.58
N SER A 56 48.23 12.04 -2.31
CA SER A 56 47.59 11.38 -1.16
C SER A 56 46.10 11.74 -1.03
N MET A 57 45.72 12.99 -1.33
CA MET A 57 44.31 13.38 -1.41
C MET A 57 43.61 12.71 -2.59
N LYS A 58 44.22 12.66 -3.78
CA LYS A 58 43.70 11.93 -4.95
C LYS A 58 43.51 10.45 -4.65
N ALA A 59 44.47 9.81 -3.99
CA ALA A 59 44.38 8.40 -3.61
C ALA A 59 43.25 8.14 -2.59
N ARG A 60 43.04 9.05 -1.63
CA ARG A 60 41.93 8.97 -0.67
C ARG A 60 40.57 9.15 -1.34
N ILE A 61 40.44 10.14 -2.23
CA ILE A 61 39.21 10.38 -3.00
C ILE A 61 38.92 9.18 -3.90
N ALA A 62 39.92 8.67 -4.62
CA ALA A 62 39.77 7.50 -5.48
C ALA A 62 39.28 6.28 -4.68
N ARG A 63 39.81 6.06 -3.47
CA ARG A 63 39.36 4.97 -2.59
C ARG A 63 37.92 5.15 -2.13
N ILE A 64 37.55 6.35 -1.66
CA ILE A 64 36.16 6.63 -1.22
C ILE A 64 35.17 6.45 -2.37
N VAL A 65 35.53 6.94 -3.57
CA VAL A 65 34.70 6.77 -4.77
C VAL A 65 34.61 5.30 -5.15
N GLN A 66 35.70 4.54 -5.11
CA GLN A 66 35.67 3.08 -5.36
C GLN A 66 34.81 2.34 -4.33
N ASP A 67 34.93 2.66 -3.05
CA ASP A 67 34.15 2.02 -2.00
C ASP A 67 32.64 2.32 -2.17
N GLU A 68 32.28 3.55 -2.54
CA GLU A 68 30.89 3.92 -2.80
C GLU A 68 30.35 3.27 -4.08
N LEU A 69 31.15 3.21 -5.15
CA LEU A 69 30.81 2.47 -6.37
C LEU A 69 30.59 0.98 -6.09
N ASN A 70 31.44 0.38 -5.26
CA ASN A 70 31.31 -1.03 -4.86
C ASN A 70 30.03 -1.27 -4.05
N LYS A 71 29.69 -0.37 -3.12
CA LYS A 71 28.41 -0.45 -2.39
C LYS A 71 27.21 -0.33 -3.33
N GLN A 72 27.22 0.63 -4.25
CA GLN A 72 26.15 0.78 -5.24
C GLN A 72 26.06 -0.44 -6.16
N LEU A 73 27.20 -1.01 -6.56
CA LEU A 73 27.25 -2.23 -7.36
C LEU A 73 26.60 -3.41 -6.63
N GLN A 74 26.89 -3.59 -5.33
CA GLN A 74 26.25 -4.63 -4.51
C GLN A 74 24.73 -4.44 -4.42
N VAL A 75 24.26 -3.20 -4.29
CA VAL A 75 22.81 -2.90 -4.29
C VAL A 75 22.19 -3.25 -5.65
N ILE A 76 22.85 -2.90 -6.76
CA ILE A 76 22.39 -3.23 -8.11
C ILE A 76 22.36 -4.75 -8.33
N GLU A 77 23.37 -5.48 -7.87
CA GLU A 77 23.42 -6.95 -7.96
C GLU A 77 22.30 -7.60 -7.14
N ASN A 78 22.05 -7.12 -5.93
CA ASN A 78 20.93 -7.58 -5.11
C ASN A 78 19.58 -7.31 -5.77
N LEU A 79 19.38 -6.12 -6.34
CA LEU A 79 18.17 -5.78 -7.08
C LEU A 79 18.00 -6.67 -8.32
N ARG A 80 19.07 -6.90 -9.09
CA ARG A 80 19.03 -7.83 -10.24
C ARG A 80 18.59 -9.23 -9.82
N ARG A 81 19.11 -9.72 -8.70
CA ARG A 81 18.72 -11.03 -8.14
C ARG A 81 17.25 -11.06 -7.71
N GLN A 82 16.78 -10.03 -7.02
CA GLN A 82 15.37 -9.92 -6.62
C GLN A 82 14.43 -9.83 -7.82
N VAL A 83 14.82 -9.10 -8.87
CA VAL A 83 14.06 -9.01 -10.11
C VAL A 83 13.98 -10.37 -10.82
N ALA A 84 15.09 -11.11 -10.89
CA ALA A 84 15.08 -12.47 -11.45
C ALA A 84 14.16 -13.40 -10.66
N GLU A 85 14.22 -13.38 -9.32
CA GLU A 85 13.33 -14.17 -8.47
C GLU A 85 11.86 -13.78 -8.64
N LEU A 86 11.56 -12.48 -8.85
CA LEU A 86 10.21 -12.02 -9.14
C LEU A 86 9.72 -12.53 -10.49
N TYR A 87 10.54 -12.51 -11.54
CA TYR A 87 10.19 -13.10 -12.83
C TYR A 87 9.91 -14.60 -12.70
N GLU A 88 10.77 -15.36 -12.02
CA GLU A 88 10.56 -16.79 -11.78
C GLU A 88 9.25 -17.06 -11.02
N ARG A 89 8.94 -16.26 -9.99
CA ARG A 89 7.67 -16.37 -9.25
C ARG A 89 6.47 -16.03 -10.11
N VAL A 90 6.58 -15.02 -10.98
CA VAL A 90 5.51 -14.64 -11.92
C VAL A 90 5.28 -15.74 -12.95
N ASP A 91 6.34 -16.33 -13.50
CA ASP A 91 6.24 -17.46 -14.44
C ASP A 91 5.62 -18.69 -13.77
N TYR A 92 6.05 -18.99 -12.53
CA TYR A 92 5.44 -20.05 -11.72
C TYR A 92 3.95 -19.79 -11.46
N LEU A 93 3.57 -18.59 -11.02
CA LEU A 93 2.17 -18.24 -10.81
C LEU A 93 1.36 -18.29 -12.11
N THR A 94 1.95 -17.86 -13.23
CA THR A 94 1.30 -17.90 -14.55
C THR A 94 1.03 -19.34 -14.96
N SER A 95 2.01 -20.23 -14.82
CA SER A 95 1.83 -21.67 -15.11
C SER A 95 0.81 -22.34 -14.18
N VAL A 96 0.79 -22.01 -12.88
CA VAL A 96 -0.23 -22.48 -11.94
C VAL A 96 -1.63 -21.97 -12.33
N VAL A 97 -1.74 -20.70 -12.75
CA VAL A 97 -3.00 -20.13 -13.21
C VAL A 97 -3.47 -20.81 -14.49
N GLU A 98 -2.56 -21.09 -15.43
CA GLU A 98 -2.88 -21.85 -16.65
C GLU A 98 -3.31 -23.28 -16.34
N GLU A 99 -2.64 -23.96 -15.39
CA GLU A 99 -3.01 -25.30 -14.92
C GLU A 99 -4.37 -25.29 -14.22
N ILE A 100 -4.66 -24.28 -13.40
CA ILE A 100 -5.97 -24.11 -12.77
C ILE A 100 -7.03 -23.83 -13.85
N LYS A 101 -6.73 -23.02 -14.85
CA LYS A 101 -7.65 -22.72 -15.97
C LYS A 101 -7.91 -23.95 -16.82
N SER A 102 -6.90 -24.75 -17.14
CA SER A 102 -7.05 -25.99 -17.92
C SER A 102 -7.83 -27.04 -17.14
N ARG A 103 -7.49 -27.27 -15.87
CA ARG A 103 -8.27 -28.14 -14.97
C ARG A 103 -9.70 -27.63 -14.77
N ALA A 104 -9.91 -26.31 -14.75
CA ALA A 104 -11.24 -25.72 -14.67
C ALA A 104 -12.03 -25.81 -15.98
N ALA A 105 -11.35 -25.93 -17.13
CA ALA A 105 -11.96 -26.15 -18.45
C ALA A 105 -12.25 -27.64 -18.72
N GLU A 106 -11.50 -28.56 -18.09
CA GLU A 106 -11.76 -30.01 -18.13
C GLU A 106 -12.87 -30.47 -17.18
N ILE A 107 -13.33 -29.62 -16.26
CA ILE A 107 -14.58 -29.87 -15.55
C ILE A 107 -15.69 -29.69 -16.59
N PRO A 108 -16.45 -30.76 -16.93
CA PRO A 108 -17.51 -30.65 -17.90
C PRO A 108 -18.45 -29.52 -17.49
N GLU A 109 -18.94 -28.79 -18.48
CA GLU A 109 -19.84 -27.63 -18.44
C GLU A 109 -21.24 -27.96 -17.86
N ARG A 110 -21.30 -28.87 -16.90
CA ARG A 110 -22.44 -29.24 -16.07
C ARG A 110 -22.07 -28.91 -14.62
N ARG A 111 -22.53 -27.74 -14.13
CA ARG A 111 -22.44 -27.21 -12.76
C ARG A 111 -21.32 -26.20 -12.46
N ARG A 112 -21.09 -25.25 -13.37
CA ARG A 112 -20.93 -23.85 -12.92
C ARG A 112 -22.28 -23.15 -12.98
N GLU A 113 -23.23 -23.62 -12.16
CA GLU A 113 -24.14 -22.64 -11.57
C GLU A 113 -23.22 -21.72 -10.76
N LYS A 114 -23.00 -20.49 -11.25
CA LYS A 114 -22.37 -19.42 -10.47
C LYS A 114 -22.97 -19.55 -9.07
N ARG A 115 -22.16 -19.84 -8.05
CA ARG A 115 -22.65 -19.81 -6.67
C ARG A 115 -23.13 -18.39 -6.45
N LYS A 116 -24.45 -18.20 -6.55
CA LYS A 116 -25.09 -16.89 -6.46
C LYS A 116 -24.61 -16.28 -5.15
N THR A 117 -24.10 -15.06 -5.22
CA THR A 117 -23.72 -14.35 -3.99
C THR A 117 -24.94 -14.26 -3.08
N GLY A 118 -24.74 -14.16 -1.75
CA GLY A 118 -25.87 -14.09 -0.81
C GLY A 118 -26.84 -12.95 -1.17
N ILE A 119 -26.32 -11.86 -1.74
CA ILE A 119 -27.11 -10.72 -2.22
C ILE A 119 -27.81 -10.99 -3.56
N GLU A 120 -27.19 -11.71 -4.51
CA GLU A 120 -27.87 -12.15 -5.74
C GLU A 120 -29.04 -13.08 -5.42
N ARG A 121 -28.85 -13.99 -4.46
CA ARG A 121 -29.92 -14.85 -3.96
C ARG A 121 -31.04 -14.02 -3.33
N LEU A 122 -30.71 -12.99 -2.55
CA LEU A 122 -31.72 -12.09 -1.97
C LEU A 122 -32.48 -11.32 -3.06
N ARG A 123 -31.81 -10.85 -4.11
CA ARG A 123 -32.46 -10.13 -5.22
C ARG A 123 -33.45 -11.02 -5.99
N GLU A 124 -33.12 -12.30 -6.16
CA GLU A 124 -34.02 -13.27 -6.79
C GLU A 124 -35.15 -13.71 -5.85
N GLU A 125 -34.81 -14.01 -4.60
CA GLU A 125 -35.77 -14.50 -3.62
C GLU A 125 -36.65 -13.37 -3.07
N LYS A 126 -36.23 -12.10 -3.20
CA LYS A 126 -36.85 -10.84 -2.74
C LYS A 126 -36.99 -10.71 -1.22
N VAL A 127 -37.29 -11.81 -0.54
CA VAL A 127 -37.45 -11.92 0.92
C VAL A 127 -36.81 -13.22 1.39
N VAL A 128 -35.96 -13.14 2.42
CA VAL A 128 -35.32 -14.29 3.07
C VAL A 128 -35.64 -14.27 4.55
N PHE A 129 -36.27 -15.33 5.03
CA PHE A 129 -36.62 -15.55 6.44
C PHE A 129 -35.53 -16.36 7.14
N GLU A 130 -35.18 -16.01 8.37
CA GLU A 130 -34.22 -16.78 9.17
C GLU A 130 -34.69 -18.22 9.40
N SER A 131 -36.00 -18.47 9.52
CA SER A 131 -36.55 -19.82 9.63
C SER A 131 -36.32 -20.68 8.39
N GLY A 132 -36.21 -20.06 7.22
CA GLY A 132 -35.99 -20.73 5.93
C GLY A 132 -34.52 -21.09 5.65
N LEU A 133 -33.59 -20.59 6.46
CA LEU A 133 -32.15 -20.82 6.26
C LEU A 133 -31.68 -22.15 6.86
N PRO A 134 -30.73 -22.85 6.20
CA PRO A 134 -30.15 -24.09 6.71
C PRO A 134 -29.57 -23.92 8.13
N LYS A 135 -29.87 -24.85 9.04
CA LYS A 135 -29.37 -24.80 10.44
C LYS A 135 -27.84 -24.79 10.57
N LYS A 136 -27.12 -25.27 9.55
CA LYS A 136 -25.65 -25.29 9.50
C LYS A 136 -25.02 -23.94 9.08
N LEU A 137 -25.83 -23.00 8.59
CA LEU A 137 -25.36 -21.68 8.19
C LEU A 137 -25.26 -20.78 9.44
N ASN A 138 -24.16 -20.04 9.56
CA ASN A 138 -24.06 -19.00 10.57
C ASN A 138 -24.99 -17.84 10.18
N ARG A 139 -26.17 -17.80 10.82
CA ARG A 139 -27.24 -16.83 10.53
C ARG A 139 -26.79 -15.41 10.84
N ASP A 140 -26.12 -15.20 11.97
CA ASP A 140 -25.64 -13.87 12.37
C ASP A 140 -24.65 -13.31 11.35
N ALA A 141 -23.68 -14.13 10.93
CA ALA A 141 -22.72 -13.74 9.90
C ALA A 141 -23.40 -13.46 8.54
N PHE A 142 -24.42 -14.24 8.19
CA PHE A 142 -25.17 -14.08 6.95
C PHE A 142 -25.98 -12.78 6.91
N PHE A 143 -26.74 -12.49 7.97
CA PHE A 143 -27.50 -11.23 8.06
C PHE A 143 -26.57 -10.01 8.15
N ASN A 144 -25.45 -10.10 8.88
CA ASN A 144 -24.46 -9.03 8.89
C ASN A 144 -23.84 -8.78 7.51
N TYR A 145 -23.59 -9.85 6.74
CA TYR A 145 -23.15 -9.73 5.35
C TYR A 145 -24.20 -9.03 4.49
N LEU A 146 -25.47 -9.47 4.54
CA LEU A 146 -26.55 -8.83 3.78
C LEU A 146 -26.74 -7.35 4.15
N ARG A 147 -26.63 -7.00 5.44
CA ARG A 147 -26.68 -5.60 5.91
C ARG A 147 -25.59 -4.75 5.24
N ARG A 148 -24.36 -5.25 5.21
CA ARG A 148 -23.22 -4.56 4.58
C ARG A 148 -23.39 -4.39 3.07
N GLU A 149 -24.06 -5.33 2.44
CA GLU A 149 -24.40 -5.28 1.00
C GLU A 149 -25.65 -4.44 0.72
N GLY A 150 -26.24 -3.78 1.74
CA GLY A 150 -27.33 -2.83 1.60
C GLY A 150 -28.73 -3.44 1.70
N ALA A 151 -28.89 -4.70 2.12
CA ALA A 151 -30.20 -5.31 2.34
C ALA A 151 -30.94 -4.69 3.52
N VAL A 152 -32.27 -4.58 3.41
CA VAL A 152 -33.14 -4.12 4.49
C VAL A 152 -33.38 -5.27 5.46
N ILE A 153 -32.95 -5.13 6.71
CA ILE A 153 -33.16 -6.15 7.73
C ILE A 153 -34.26 -5.70 8.68
N ILE A 154 -35.29 -6.53 8.79
CA ILE A 154 -36.41 -6.36 9.70
C ILE A 154 -36.24 -7.35 10.84
N GLU A 155 -36.13 -6.82 12.05
CA GLU A 155 -36.08 -7.62 13.27
C GLU A 155 -37.50 -7.78 13.80
N THR A 156 -37.98 -9.03 13.88
CA THR A 156 -39.28 -9.37 14.50
C THR A 156 -39.03 -10.11 15.82
N SER A 157 -40.06 -10.22 16.68
CA SER A 157 -39.93 -10.96 17.95
C SER A 157 -39.55 -12.44 17.77
N LYS A 158 -39.82 -13.01 16.58
CA LYS A 158 -39.62 -14.43 16.28
C LYS A 158 -38.37 -14.69 15.44
N GLU A 159 -38.06 -13.82 14.48
CA GLU A 159 -36.98 -14.03 13.52
C GLU A 159 -36.50 -12.76 12.82
N ARG A 160 -35.30 -12.80 12.24
CA ARG A 160 -34.80 -11.76 11.32
C ARG A 160 -35.21 -12.04 9.89
N ILE A 161 -35.62 -10.99 9.19
CA ILE A 161 -36.07 -11.06 7.81
C ILE A 161 -35.21 -10.12 6.98
N ALA A 162 -34.53 -10.64 5.97
CA ALA A 162 -33.81 -9.83 5.00
C ALA A 162 -34.70 -9.60 3.78
N VAL A 163 -34.79 -8.35 3.36
CA VAL A 163 -35.60 -7.91 2.24
C VAL A 163 -34.71 -7.16 1.26
N ASP A 164 -34.90 -7.43 -0.02
CA ASP A 164 -34.26 -6.65 -1.08
C ASP A 164 -34.74 -5.19 -1.02
N PRO A 165 -33.84 -4.18 -1.14
CA PRO A 165 -34.22 -2.78 -0.99
C PRO A 165 -35.27 -2.31 -1.99
N ASP A 166 -35.13 -2.71 -3.27
CA ASP A 166 -36.05 -2.31 -4.33
C ASP A 166 -37.43 -2.94 -4.08
N PHE A 167 -37.44 -4.21 -3.65
CA PHE A 167 -38.66 -4.88 -3.26
C PHE A 167 -39.33 -4.25 -2.04
N TRP A 168 -38.55 -3.80 -1.05
CA TRP A 168 -39.09 -3.14 0.15
C TRP A 168 -39.80 -1.83 -0.19
N GLU A 169 -39.23 -1.01 -1.08
CA GLU A 169 -39.88 0.22 -1.54
C GLU A 169 -41.18 -0.05 -2.33
N ASP A 170 -41.16 -1.04 -3.24
CA ASP A 170 -42.37 -1.45 -3.97
C ASP A 170 -43.44 -2.01 -3.02
N PHE A 171 -43.04 -2.79 -2.02
CA PHE A 171 -43.94 -3.30 -0.99
C PHE A 171 -44.59 -2.17 -0.19
N LYS A 172 -43.81 -1.19 0.29
CA LYS A 172 -44.36 -0.02 1.02
C LYS A 172 -45.35 0.75 0.18
N THR A 173 -45.00 1.02 -1.08
CA THR A 173 -45.86 1.73 -2.03
C THR A 173 -47.19 0.99 -2.23
N ARG A 174 -47.13 -0.33 -2.44
CA ARG A 174 -48.33 -1.13 -2.65
C ARG A 174 -49.19 -1.23 -1.39
N LEU A 175 -48.59 -1.52 -0.24
CA LEU A 175 -49.32 -1.76 1.01
C LEU A 175 -49.90 -0.48 1.61
N PHE A 176 -49.13 0.62 1.65
CA PHE A 176 -49.50 1.83 2.38
C PHE A 176 -50.20 2.87 1.51
N GLU A 177 -49.94 2.90 0.20
CA GLU A 177 -50.52 3.91 -0.70
C GLU A 177 -51.65 3.36 -1.56
N LYS A 178 -51.50 2.13 -2.09
CA LYS A 178 -52.42 1.58 -3.09
C LYS A 178 -53.52 0.70 -2.52
N VAL A 179 -53.27 -0.02 -1.43
CA VAL A 179 -54.26 -0.95 -0.84
C VAL A 179 -55.01 -0.28 0.31
N ALA A 180 -56.31 -0.07 0.12
CA ALA A 180 -57.22 0.46 1.15
C ALA A 180 -58.12 -0.63 1.79
N THR A 181 -57.81 -1.90 1.52
CA THR A 181 -58.65 -3.04 1.87
C THR A 181 -57.97 -3.94 2.91
N SER A 182 -58.77 -4.50 3.82
CA SER A 182 -58.36 -5.50 4.81
C SER A 182 -58.60 -6.95 4.36
N ASN A 183 -59.16 -7.16 3.17
CA ASN A 183 -59.40 -8.46 2.55
C ASN A 183 -58.06 -9.11 2.17
N GLU A 184 -57.81 -10.30 2.72
CA GLU A 184 -56.59 -11.06 2.52
C GLU A 184 -56.37 -11.46 1.04
N ASP A 185 -57.44 -11.76 0.30
CA ASP A 185 -57.33 -12.15 -1.12
C ASP A 185 -56.89 -10.99 -2.01
N GLU A 186 -57.39 -9.78 -1.73
CA GLU A 186 -56.99 -8.56 -2.45
C GLU A 186 -55.56 -8.16 -2.09
N LEU A 187 -55.19 -8.28 -0.81
CA LEU A 187 -53.81 -8.04 -0.34
C LEU A 187 -52.83 -9.00 -1.01
N ARG A 188 -53.19 -10.28 -1.11
CA ARG A 188 -52.36 -11.29 -1.77
C ARG A 188 -52.17 -10.99 -3.25
N ARG A 189 -53.21 -10.54 -3.96
CA ARG A 189 -53.12 -10.13 -5.36
C ARG A 189 -52.25 -8.88 -5.55
N ALA A 190 -52.37 -7.90 -4.66
CA ALA A 190 -51.63 -6.64 -4.76
C ALA A 190 -50.14 -6.79 -4.43
N LEU A 191 -49.80 -7.54 -3.38
CA LEU A 191 -48.44 -7.70 -2.85
C LEU A 191 -47.69 -8.90 -3.46
N GLY A 192 -48.42 -9.82 -4.10
CA GLY A 192 -47.89 -11.11 -4.54
C GLY A 192 -47.66 -12.07 -3.37
N ASP A 193 -47.40 -13.34 -3.66
CA ASP A 193 -47.31 -14.38 -2.62
C ASP A 193 -46.21 -14.08 -1.58
N LYS A 194 -45.03 -13.65 -2.02
CA LYS A 194 -43.91 -13.33 -1.12
C LYS A 194 -44.14 -12.05 -0.32
N GLY A 195 -44.76 -11.03 -0.93
CA GLY A 195 -45.13 -9.80 -0.24
C GLY A 195 -46.23 -10.05 0.79
N PHE A 196 -47.20 -10.91 0.48
CA PHE A 196 -48.23 -11.32 1.44
C PHE A 196 -47.64 -12.11 2.61
N MET A 197 -46.69 -13.02 2.38
CA MET A 197 -45.99 -13.71 3.46
C MET A 197 -45.23 -12.74 4.38
N LEU A 198 -44.55 -11.75 3.81
CA LEU A 198 -43.91 -10.69 4.58
C LEU A 198 -44.95 -9.91 5.39
N PHE A 199 -46.04 -9.47 4.75
CA PHE A 199 -47.14 -8.76 5.41
C PHE A 199 -47.74 -9.55 6.59
N THR A 200 -48.04 -10.84 6.43
CA THR A 200 -48.61 -11.66 7.51
C THR A 200 -47.64 -11.73 8.69
N LYS A 201 -46.34 -11.90 8.44
CA LYS A 201 -45.32 -11.91 9.49
C LYS A 201 -45.21 -10.57 10.21
N LEU A 202 -45.30 -9.47 9.49
CA LEU A 202 -45.30 -8.12 10.07
C LEU A 202 -46.59 -7.83 10.84
N ARG A 203 -47.75 -8.31 10.36
CA ARG A 203 -49.04 -8.21 11.04
C ARG A 203 -49.03 -8.98 12.36
N ASP A 204 -48.55 -10.21 12.33
CA ASP A 204 -48.47 -11.09 13.51
C ASP A 204 -47.54 -10.54 14.59
N ASP A 205 -46.54 -9.73 14.21
CA ASP A 205 -45.61 -9.06 15.11
C ASP A 205 -46.05 -7.62 15.47
N ASN A 206 -47.28 -7.24 15.11
CA ASN A 206 -47.86 -5.90 15.29
C ASN A 206 -47.04 -4.74 14.66
N GLN A 207 -46.19 -5.04 13.68
CA GLN A 207 -45.39 -4.04 12.97
C GLN A 207 -46.17 -3.33 11.86
N VAL A 208 -47.33 -3.86 11.48
CA VAL A 208 -48.26 -3.22 10.54
C VAL A 208 -49.67 -3.33 11.10
N ILE A 209 -50.37 -2.19 11.21
CA ILE A 209 -51.73 -2.10 11.76
C ILE A 209 -52.66 -1.48 10.74
N TYR A 210 -53.85 -2.06 10.55
CA TYR A 210 -54.90 -1.46 9.73
C TYR A 210 -55.67 -0.43 10.54
N ASP A 211 -55.77 0.78 10.02
CA ASP A 211 -56.62 1.81 10.58
C ASP A 211 -58.01 1.75 9.90
N PRO A 212 -59.06 1.31 10.61
CA PRO A 212 -60.39 1.15 10.03
C PRO A 212 -61.08 2.50 9.72
N VAL A 213 -60.61 3.59 10.33
CA VAL A 213 -61.15 4.95 10.11
C VAL A 213 -60.60 5.52 8.81
N THR A 214 -59.28 5.41 8.62
CA THR A 214 -58.62 5.90 7.39
C THR A 214 -58.59 4.89 6.26
N LYS A 215 -59.03 3.65 6.53
CA LYS A 215 -58.97 2.48 5.64
C LYS A 215 -57.56 2.25 5.07
N LYS A 216 -56.53 2.56 5.85
CA LYS A 216 -55.13 2.48 5.42
C LYS A 216 -54.32 1.66 6.40
N TRP A 217 -53.30 0.99 5.87
CA TRP A 217 -52.29 0.34 6.68
C TRP A 217 -51.31 1.40 7.22
N LYS A 218 -50.87 1.25 8.46
CA LYS A 218 -49.85 2.09 9.10
C LYS A 218 -48.60 1.27 9.37
N ASN A 219 -47.46 1.86 9.07
CA ASN A 219 -46.15 1.26 9.27
C ASN A 219 -45.62 1.54 10.67
N LEU A 220 -45.34 0.50 11.45
CA LEU A 220 -44.66 0.56 12.75
C LEU A 220 -43.33 -0.24 12.71
N VAL A 221 -42.86 -0.61 11.51
CA VAL A 221 -41.66 -1.42 11.33
C VAL A 221 -40.43 -0.64 11.76
N ASN A 222 -39.72 -1.14 12.76
CA ASN A 222 -38.40 -0.67 13.13
C ASN A 222 -37.39 -1.24 12.13
N VAL A 223 -37.01 -0.44 11.13
CA VAL A 223 -36.00 -0.81 10.14
C VAL A 223 -34.65 -0.30 10.60
N THR A 224 -33.66 -1.17 10.73
CA THR A 224 -32.24 -0.80 10.89
C THR A 224 -31.53 -0.91 9.55
N GLY A 225 -31.14 0.24 8.99
CA GLY A 225 -30.30 0.38 7.80
C GLY A 225 -28.85 0.72 8.15
#